data_AF-A0A7W7H543-F1
#
_entry.id   AF-A0A7W7H543-F1
#
_cell.length_a   1.000
_cell.length_b   1.000
_cell.length_c   1.000
_cell.angle_alpha   90.00
_cell.angle_beta   90.00
_cell.angle_gamma   90.00
#
_symmetry.space_group_name_H-M   'P 1'
#
loop_
_entity.id
_entity.type
_entity.pdbx_description
1 polymer ?
#
loop_
_entity_poly.entity_id
_entity_poly.type
_entity_poly.pdbx_seq_one_letter_code
_entity_poly.pdbx_strand_id
1 'polypeptide(L)'
;MTAMTSAERIAHARKAADELNAILLAEGRSNLLARPWQQAVRRLAHNLWVDASDDDILAVAREDAGSLCPPRDFFIYRDDPDARKALNEQLDALVNRLRSLIREG
;
A
#
# COMPACT_ATOMS: atom_id res chain seq x y z
N MET A 1 -18.82 13.62 12.87
CA MET A 1 -17.76 13.11 11.96
C MET A 1 -17.89 13.88 10.67
N THR A 2 -16.96 14.78 10.37
CA THR A 2 -16.90 15.51 9.09
C THR A 2 -16.57 14.51 7.98
N ALA A 3 -17.35 14.51 6.89
CA ALA A 3 -17.03 13.68 5.73
C ALA A 3 -15.69 14.16 5.15
N MET A 4 -14.74 13.24 4.99
CA MET A 4 -13.42 13.54 4.46
C MET A 4 -13.53 13.97 3.00
N THR A 5 -12.88 15.08 2.64
CA THR A 5 -12.90 15.59 1.26
C THR A 5 -12.11 14.67 0.32
N SER A 6 -12.36 14.78 -0.99
CA SER A 6 -11.61 13.98 -1.99
C SER A 6 -10.10 14.21 -1.89
N ALA A 7 -9.68 15.47 -1.74
CA ALA A 7 -8.27 15.84 -1.60
C ALA A 7 -7.62 15.24 -0.35
N GLU A 8 -8.30 15.25 0.80
CA GLU A 8 -7.80 14.61 2.02
C GLU A 8 -7.68 13.10 1.86
N ARG A 9 -8.66 12.46 1.22
CA ARG A 9 -8.64 11.01 0.93
C ARG A 9 -7.43 10.64 0.10
N ILE A 10 -7.17 11.40 -0.96
CA ILE A 10 -6.04 11.16 -1.85
C ILE A 10 -4.73 11.38 -1.10
N ALA A 11 -4.59 12.47 -0.34
CA ALA A 11 -3.43 12.71 0.50
C ALA A 11 -3.16 11.55 1.50
N HIS A 12 -4.22 10.99 2.09
CA HIS A 12 -4.12 9.80 2.95
C HIS A 12 -3.71 8.55 2.17
N ALA A 13 -4.23 8.34 0.96
CA ALA A 13 -3.83 7.23 0.10
C ALA A 13 -2.36 7.36 -0.33
N ARG A 14 -1.91 8.58 -0.66
CA ARG A 14 -0.51 8.90 -0.98
C ARG A 14 0.41 8.46 0.14
N LYS A 15 0.12 8.95 1.35
CA LYS A 15 0.90 8.64 2.55
C LYS A 15 0.93 7.14 2.86
N ALA A 16 -0.22 6.47 2.80
CA ALA A 16 -0.32 5.05 3.12
C ALA A 16 0.48 4.18 2.12
N ALA A 17 0.41 4.50 0.83
CA ALA A 17 1.14 3.77 -0.20
C ALA A 17 2.67 4.00 -0.12
N ASP A 18 3.11 5.22 0.23
CA ASP A 18 4.52 5.52 0.46
C ASP A 18 5.08 4.78 1.69
N GLU A 19 4.36 4.81 2.82
CA GLU A 19 4.72 4.05 4.03
C GLU A 19 4.80 2.54 3.75
N LEU A 20 3.84 2.01 2.98
CA LEU A 20 3.81 0.60 2.58
C LEU A 20 5.00 0.24 1.67
N ASN A 21 5.33 1.11 0.72
CA ASN A 21 6.48 0.93 -0.16
C ASN A 21 7.81 0.99 0.60
N ALA A 22 7.95 1.90 1.58
CA ALA A 22 9.13 1.97 2.44
C ALA A 22 9.33 0.66 3.22
N ILE A 23 8.26 0.09 3.77
CA ILE A 23 8.31 -1.21 4.46
C ILE A 23 8.74 -2.33 3.48
N LEU A 24 8.19 -2.36 2.27
CA LEU A 24 8.54 -3.36 1.26
C LEU A 24 9.97 -3.22 0.74
N LEU A 25 10.51 -2.01 0.63
CA LEU A 25 11.90 -1.77 0.23
C LEU A 25 12.87 -2.22 1.33
N ALA A 26 12.54 -1.96 2.60
CA ALA A 26 13.35 -2.37 3.75
C ALA A 26 13.42 -3.89 3.96
N GLU A 27 12.51 -4.66 3.35
CA GLU A 27 12.53 -6.14 3.42
C GLU A 27 13.66 -6.74 2.57
N GLY A 28 14.24 -5.99 1.62
CA GLY A 28 15.50 -6.30 0.93
C GLY A 28 15.53 -7.58 0.07
N ARG A 29 14.56 -8.50 0.22
CA ARG A 29 14.46 -9.75 -0.53
C ARG A 29 13.72 -9.54 -1.86
N SER A 30 14.46 -8.86 -2.74
CA SER A 30 14.44 -9.05 -4.18
C SER A 30 13.26 -8.48 -4.97
N ASN A 31 13.53 -7.35 -5.64
CA ASN A 31 12.78 -6.85 -6.80
C ASN A 31 12.56 -7.90 -7.91
N LEU A 32 13.31 -9.02 -7.91
CA LEU A 32 13.28 -10.05 -8.94
C LEU A 32 12.08 -11.02 -8.82
N LEU A 33 11.44 -11.12 -7.65
CA LEU A 33 10.28 -12.00 -7.42
C LEU A 33 9.14 -11.27 -6.69
N ALA A 34 9.02 -9.95 -6.92
CA ALA A 34 7.95 -9.17 -6.33
C ALA A 34 6.60 -9.81 -6.68
N ARG A 35 5.86 -10.26 -5.66
CA ARG A 35 4.53 -10.85 -5.83
C ARG A 35 3.59 -9.82 -6.47
N PRO A 36 2.52 -10.23 -7.18
CA PRO A 36 1.61 -9.29 -7.86
C PRO A 36 1.10 -8.15 -6.95
N TRP A 37 0.82 -8.43 -5.69
CA TRP A 37 0.38 -7.41 -4.73
C TRP A 37 1.49 -6.42 -4.36
N GLN A 38 2.75 -6.86 -4.27
CA GLN A 38 3.89 -5.96 -4.03
C GLN A 38 4.14 -5.07 -5.25
N GLN A 39 3.97 -5.61 -6.47
CA GLN A 39 4.06 -4.84 -7.70
C GLN A 39 2.96 -3.78 -7.80
N ALA A 40 1.72 -4.13 -7.45
CA ALA A 40 0.61 -3.19 -7.37
C ALA A 40 0.89 -2.05 -6.40
N VAL A 41 1.36 -2.36 -5.18
CA VAL A 41 1.76 -1.35 -4.18
C VAL A 41 2.87 -0.43 -4.71
N ARG A 42 3.91 -1.01 -5.32
CA ARG A 42 5.04 -0.26 -5.87
C ARG A 42 4.62 0.63 -7.04
N ARG A 43 3.73 0.15 -7.91
CA ARG A 43 3.18 0.93 -9.01
C ARG A 43 2.34 2.09 -8.49
N LEU A 44 1.54 1.88 -7.46
CA LEU A 44 0.81 2.94 -6.75
C LEU A 44 1.77 3.98 -6.16
N ALA A 45 2.75 3.54 -5.37
CA ALA A 45 3.78 4.42 -4.81
C ALA A 45 4.60 5.16 -5.88
N HIS A 46 4.87 4.52 -7.02
CA HIS A 46 5.55 5.15 -8.14
C HIS A 46 4.72 6.26 -8.80
N ASN A 47 3.44 5.99 -9.07
CA ASN A 47 2.52 7.01 -9.62
C ASN A 47 2.40 8.22 -8.68
N LEU A 48 2.42 7.97 -7.38
CA LEU A 48 2.46 9.01 -6.36
C LEU A 48 3.75 9.84 -6.38
N TRP A 49 4.87 9.23 -6.77
CA TRP A 49 6.19 9.86 -6.79
C TRP A 49 6.45 10.67 -8.07
N VAL A 50 5.88 10.27 -9.21
CA VAL A 50 5.98 11.00 -10.49
C VAL A 50 4.99 12.17 -10.59
N ASP A 51 4.37 12.56 -9.47
CA ASP A 51 3.32 13.58 -9.39
C ASP A 51 2.18 13.35 -10.39
N ALA A 52 1.75 12.09 -10.53
CA ALA A 52 0.58 11.76 -11.33
C ALA A 52 -0.66 12.49 -10.78
N SER A 53 -1.61 12.76 -11.68
CA SER A 53 -2.87 13.37 -11.27
C SER A 53 -3.61 12.45 -10.30
N ASP A 54 -4.45 13.05 -9.46
CA ASP A 54 -5.26 12.31 -8.50
C ASP A 54 -6.17 11.27 -9.18
N ASP A 55 -6.67 11.58 -10.37
CA ASP A 55 -7.45 10.67 -11.20
C ASP A 55 -6.63 9.47 -11.70
N ASP A 56 -5.37 9.67 -12.09
CA ASP A 56 -4.48 8.60 -12.55
C ASP A 56 -4.12 7.65 -11.38
N ILE A 57 -3.84 8.22 -10.20
CA ILE A 57 -3.57 7.43 -8.98
C ILE A 57 -4.78 6.56 -8.65
N LEU A 58 -5.99 7.11 -8.70
CA LEU A 58 -7.23 6.36 -8.43
C LEU A 58 -7.52 5.32 -9.52
N ALA A 59 -7.25 5.63 -10.79
CA ALA A 59 -7.41 4.69 -11.89
C ALA A 59 -6.51 3.47 -11.72
N VAL A 60 -5.21 3.68 -11.50
CA VAL A 60 -4.25 2.60 -11.22
C VAL A 60 -4.65 1.82 -9.98
N ALA A 61 -5.07 2.52 -8.92
CA ALA A 61 -5.49 1.87 -7.69
C ALA A 61 -6.72 0.96 -7.86
N ARG A 62 -7.65 1.35 -8.75
CA ARG A 62 -8.86 0.57 -9.08
C ARG A 62 -8.53 -0.64 -9.94
N GLU A 63 -7.66 -0.48 -10.95
CA GLU A 63 -7.14 -1.58 -11.76
C GLU A 63 -6.45 -2.63 -10.87
N ASP A 64 -5.74 -2.15 -9.86
CA ASP A 64 -4.97 -2.99 -8.93
C ASP A 64 -5.72 -3.43 -7.68
N ALA A 65 -6.97 -2.99 -7.47
CA ALA A 65 -7.71 -3.26 -6.24
C ALA A 65 -7.88 -4.76 -5.97
N GLY A 66 -7.97 -5.59 -7.02
CA GLY A 66 -8.01 -7.05 -6.92
C GLY A 66 -6.65 -7.67 -6.54
N SER A 67 -5.56 -6.97 -6.83
CA SER A 67 -4.18 -7.39 -6.57
C SER A 67 -3.62 -6.80 -5.28
N LEU A 68 -4.20 -5.75 -4.69
CA LEU A 68 -3.80 -5.11 -3.42
C LEU A 68 -4.14 -5.97 -2.19
N CYS A 69 -3.85 -7.27 -2.22
CA CYS A 69 -4.03 -8.16 -1.10
C CYS A 69 -2.76 -8.97 -0.86
N PRO A 70 -2.05 -8.78 0.27
CA PRO A 70 -1.07 -9.76 0.69
C PRO A 70 -1.79 -11.11 0.88
N PRO A 71 -1.20 -12.23 0.43
CA PRO A 71 -1.75 -13.55 0.71
C PRO A 71 -1.81 -13.78 2.22
N ARG A 72 -2.77 -14.61 2.69
CA ARG A 72 -2.96 -14.90 4.13
C ARG A 72 -1.69 -15.40 4.83
N ASP A 73 -0.81 -16.05 4.07
CA ASP A 73 0.45 -16.61 4.58
C ASP A 73 1.65 -15.68 4.35
N PHE A 74 1.42 -14.44 3.91
CA PHE A 74 2.50 -13.47 3.78
C PHE A 74 2.80 -12.82 5.13
N PHE A 75 4.05 -12.93 5.54
CA PHE A 75 4.60 -12.15 6.63
C PHE A 75 6.01 -11.69 6.29
N ILE A 76 6.32 -10.43 6.59
CA ILE A 76 7.71 -9.98 6.58
C ILE A 76 8.43 -10.72 7.69
N TYR A 77 9.52 -11.40 7.32
CA TYR A 77 10.35 -12.07 8.29
C TYR A 77 11.26 -11.07 9.01
N ARG A 78 11.26 -11.14 10.35
CA ARG A 78 12.23 -10.49 11.23
C ARG A 78 12.67 -11.52 12.28
N ASP A 79 13.93 -11.41 12.72
CA ASP A 79 14.49 -12.27 13.77
C ASP A 79 13.77 -12.07 15.11
N ASP A 80 13.40 -10.82 15.41
CA ASP A 80 12.62 -10.48 16.59
C ASP A 80 11.12 -10.74 16.35
N PRO A 81 10.45 -11.59 17.17
CA PRO A 81 9.06 -11.98 16.95
C PRO A 81 8.06 -10.86 17.22
N ASP A 82 8.35 -9.92 18.13
CA ASP A 82 7.48 -8.80 18.45
C ASP A 82 7.54 -7.72 17.36
N ALA A 83 8.74 -7.40 16.89
CA ALA A 83 8.96 -6.54 15.74
C ALA A 83 8.36 -7.14 14.46
N ARG A 84 8.45 -8.47 14.28
CA ARG A 84 7.76 -9.18 13.20
C ARG A 84 6.25 -8.96 13.30
N LYS A 85 5.65 -9.19 14.46
CA LYS A 85 4.20 -9.06 14.66
C LYS A 85 3.75 -7.61 14.40
N ALA A 86 4.41 -6.64 15.02
CA ALA A 86 4.08 -5.23 14.87
C ALA A 86 4.17 -4.75 13.41
N LEU A 87 5.21 -5.19 12.68
CA LEU A 87 5.39 -4.83 11.27
C LEU A 87 4.30 -5.44 10.37
N ASN A 88 3.91 -6.69 10.63
CA ASN A 88 2.84 -7.35 9.87
C ASN A 88 1.45 -6.75 10.18
N GLU A 89 1.20 -6.38 11.43
CA GLU A 89 -0.02 -5.64 11.80
C GLU A 89 -0.07 -4.26 11.15
N GLN A 90 1.06 -3.54 11.11
CA GLN A 90 1.17 -2.26 10.41
C GLN A 90 0.92 -2.41 8.90
N LEU A 91 1.49 -3.43 8.27
CA LEU A 91 1.24 -3.75 6.86
C LEU A 91 -0.24 -3.99 6.58
N ASP A 92 -0.89 -4.85 7.36
CA ASP A 92 -2.30 -5.18 7.18
C ASP A 92 -3.19 -3.94 7.39
N ALA A 93 -2.90 -3.13 8.40
CA ALA A 93 -3.60 -1.88 8.65
C ALA A 93 -3.46 -0.89 7.49
N LEU A 94 -2.25 -0.72 6.94
CA LEU A 94 -1.99 0.17 5.80
C LEU A 94 -2.67 -0.31 4.52
N VAL A 95 -2.62 -1.61 4.22
CA VAL A 95 -3.31 -2.21 3.07
C VAL A 95 -4.82 -2.04 3.19
N ASN A 96 -5.40 -2.37 4.35
CA ASN A 96 -6.84 -2.25 4.57
C ASN A 96 -7.30 -0.78 4.51
N ARG A 97 -6.51 0.14 5.06
CA ARG A 97 -6.74 1.58 4.94
C ARG A 97 -6.72 2.03 3.48
N LEU A 98 -5.68 1.64 2.72
CA LEU A 98 -5.57 1.99 1.30
C LEU A 98 -6.78 1.48 0.51
N ARG A 99 -7.22 0.25 0.76
CA ARG A 99 -8.40 -0.35 0.10
C ARG A 99 -9.71 0.38 0.43
N SER A 100 -9.92 0.77 1.69
CA SER A 100 -11.09 1.57 2.09
C SER A 100 -11.10 2.91 1.36
N LEU A 101 -9.95 3.60 1.32
CA LEU A 101 -9.80 4.87 0.62
C LEU A 101 -10.10 4.77 -0.88
N ILE A 102 -9.70 3.67 -1.53
CA ILE A 102 -9.95 3.44 -2.97
C ILE A 102 -11.40 3.05 -3.25
N ARG A 103 -12.06 2.27 -2.38
CA ARG A 103 -13.44 1.80 -2.58
C ARG A 103 -14.50 2.88 -2.35
N GLU A 104 -14.21 3.85 -1.48
CA GLU A 104 -15.17 4.89 -1.10
C GLU A 104 -15.15 6.11 -2.03
N GLY A 105 -14.30 6.11 -3.07
CA GLY A 105 -14.13 7.21 -4.03
C GLY A 105 -14.61 6.88 -5.43
#